data_AF-A0A6B0XUY3-F1
#
_entry.id   AF-A0A6B0XUY3-F1
#
_cell.length_a   1.000
_cell.length_b   1.000
_cell.length_c   1.000
_cell.angle_alpha   90.00
_cell.angle_beta   90.00
_cell.angle_gamma   90.00
#
_symmetry.space_group_name_H-M   'P 1'
#
loop_
_entity.id
_entity.type
_entity.pdbx_description
1 polymer ?
#
loop_
_entity_poly.entity_id
_entity_poly.type
_entity_poly.pdbx_seq_one_letter_code
_entity_poly.pdbx_strand_id
1 'polypeptide(L)'
;MRRSLPVSPLSLAFLFFLAPAAVAQTNPLWTQEKVKNYLPHMTVPEVRDFLARSDMVLIPVAALEQHGNHLPIGTDYLNGVEQAKLVAQRA
;
A
#
# COMPACT_ATOMS: atom_id res chain seq x y z
N MET A 1 -24.65 35.46 -33.24
CA MET A 1 -23.37 36.08 -32.85
C MET A 1 -22.99 35.64 -31.44
N ARG A 2 -22.19 34.59 -31.28
CA ARG A 2 -21.57 34.24 -29.99
C ARG A 2 -20.11 34.70 -30.07
N ARG A 3 -19.76 35.75 -29.34
CA ARG A 3 -18.37 36.22 -29.23
C ARG A 3 -17.64 35.31 -28.24
N SER A 4 -16.76 34.47 -28.75
CA SER A 4 -15.82 33.69 -27.94
C SER A 4 -14.76 34.64 -27.37
N LEU A 5 -14.68 34.72 -26.04
CA LEU A 5 -13.64 35.46 -25.34
C LEU A 5 -12.28 34.75 -25.54
N PRO A 6 -11.18 35.47 -25.83
CA PRO A 6 -9.87 34.85 -25.97
C PRO A 6 -9.35 34.45 -24.58
N VAL A 7 -9.17 33.14 -24.37
CA VAL A 7 -8.49 32.64 -23.18
C VAL A 7 -7.01 32.96 -23.35
N SER A 8 -6.51 33.91 -22.56
CA SER A 8 -5.11 34.32 -22.54
C SER A 8 -4.21 33.13 -22.17
N PRO A 9 -3.08 32.89 -22.86
CA PRO A 9 -2.13 31.83 -22.50
C PRO A 9 -1.51 32.04 -21.10
N LEU A 10 -1.62 33.24 -20.54
CA LEU A 10 -1.17 33.54 -19.18
C LEU A 10 -2.03 32.86 -18.09
N SER A 11 -3.27 32.48 -18.42
CA SER A 11 -4.18 31.80 -17.48
C SER A 11 -3.90 30.30 -17.34
N LEU A 12 -3.15 29.70 -18.27
CA LEU A 12 -2.81 28.26 -18.22
C LEU A 12 -1.56 27.98 -17.38
N ALA A 13 -0.67 28.96 -17.23
CA ALA A 13 0.57 28.83 -16.45
C ALA A 13 0.32 28.84 -14.92
N PHE A 14 -0.81 29.38 -14.46
CA PHE A 14 -1.09 29.54 -13.03
C PHE A 14 -1.64 28.28 -12.36
N LEU A 15 -2.11 27.30 -13.14
CA LEU A 15 -2.67 26.04 -12.61
C LEU A 15 -1.60 24.97 -12.32
N PHE A 16 -0.34 25.20 -12.66
CA PHE A 16 0.73 24.21 -12.46
C PHE A 16 1.54 24.38 -11.17
N PHE A 17 1.31 25.43 -10.37
CA PHE A 17 2.28 25.83 -9.35
C PHE A 17 1.97 25.49 -7.90
N LEU A 18 0.91 24.74 -7.59
CA LEU A 18 0.59 24.46 -6.19
C LEU A 18 -0.02 23.08 -5.93
N ALA A 19 0.51 22.02 -6.54
CA ALA A 19 0.47 20.73 -5.88
C ALA A 19 1.61 20.76 -4.85
N PRO A 20 1.33 20.87 -3.53
CA PRO A 20 2.38 20.59 -2.56
C PRO A 20 2.84 19.18 -2.88
N ALA A 21 4.15 19.00 -3.08
CA ALA A 21 4.74 17.67 -3.01
C ALA A 21 4.23 17.09 -1.70
N ALA A 22 3.29 16.15 -1.77
CA ALA A 22 2.77 15.48 -0.60
C ALA A 22 3.95 14.73 0.01
N VAL A 23 4.63 15.38 0.94
CA VAL A 23 5.66 14.76 1.76
C VAL A 23 4.94 13.64 2.49
N ALA A 24 5.20 12.40 2.06
CA ALA A 24 4.64 11.24 2.72
C ALA A 24 4.99 11.33 4.20
N GLN A 25 4.03 11.00 5.06
CA GLN A 25 4.29 10.91 6.49
C GLN A 25 5.43 9.92 6.71
N THR A 26 6.57 10.41 7.18
CA THR A 26 7.73 9.57 7.47
C THR A 26 7.60 9.04 8.90
N ASN A 27 7.83 7.74 9.08
CA ASN A 27 7.94 7.13 10.39
C ASN A 27 9.40 6.68 10.57
N PRO A 28 10.16 7.27 11.51
CA PRO A 28 11.57 6.93 11.68
C PRO A 28 11.78 5.48 12.18
N LEU A 29 10.74 4.83 12.70
CA LEU A 29 10.78 3.44 13.18
C LEU A 29 10.40 2.43 12.09
N TRP A 30 9.83 2.87 10.97
CA TRP A 30 9.26 1.98 9.96
C TRP A 30 9.96 2.14 8.62
N THR A 31 10.60 1.06 8.17
CA THR A 31 11.12 0.93 6.82
C THR A 31 10.64 -0.40 6.26
N GLN A 32 10.08 -0.39 5.05
CA GLN A 32 9.68 -1.63 4.39
C GLN A 32 9.70 -1.47 2.88
N GLU A 33 10.02 -2.56 2.20
CA GLU A 33 9.91 -2.67 0.76
C GLU A 33 8.51 -3.18 0.37
N LYS A 34 8.10 -2.88 -0.87
CA LYS A 34 6.87 -3.40 -1.44
C LYS A 34 6.99 -4.92 -1.58
N VAL A 35 6.00 -5.65 -1.09
CA VAL A 35 5.97 -7.12 -1.14
C VAL A 35 4.91 -7.52 -2.16
N LYS A 36 5.30 -8.36 -3.12
CA LYS A 36 4.39 -8.87 -4.15
C LYS A 36 3.30 -9.74 -3.49
N ASN A 37 2.07 -9.68 -4.02
CA ASN A 37 0.92 -10.45 -3.54
C ASN A 37 0.61 -10.22 -2.04
N TYR A 38 0.96 -9.05 -1.49
CA TYR A 38 0.61 -8.65 -0.13
C TYR A 38 -0.34 -7.45 -0.17
N LEU A 39 -1.61 -7.70 0.12
CA LEU A 39 -2.71 -6.75 -0.11
C LEU A 39 -2.47 -5.35 0.49
N PRO A 40 -1.92 -5.17 1.71
CA PRO A 40 -1.63 -3.84 2.25
C PRO A 40 -0.64 -3.00 1.43
N HIS A 41 0.17 -3.62 0.57
CA HIS A 41 1.12 -2.94 -0.32
C HIS A 41 0.59 -2.78 -1.74
N MET A 42 -0.60 -3.30 -2.03
CA MET A 42 -1.23 -3.25 -3.34
C MET A 42 -2.16 -2.04 -3.45
N THR A 43 -2.14 -1.42 -4.62
CA THR A 43 -3.12 -0.43 -5.04
C THR A 43 -4.36 -1.13 -5.63
N VAL A 44 -5.48 -0.43 -5.72
CA VAL A 44 -6.72 -0.98 -6.30
C VAL A 44 -6.54 -1.51 -7.74
N PRO A 45 -5.81 -0.83 -8.65
CA PRO A 45 -5.52 -1.39 -9.96
C PRO A 45 -4.73 -2.70 -9.89
N GLU A 46 -3.72 -2.81 -9.03
CA GLU A 46 -2.93 -4.04 -8.86
C GLU A 46 -3.77 -5.20 -8.34
N VAL A 47 -4.75 -4.93 -7.46
CA VAL A 47 -5.71 -5.94 -7.00
C VAL A 47 -6.60 -6.40 -8.14
N ARG A 48 -7.10 -5.48 -8.98
CA ARG A 48 -7.91 -5.83 -10.16
C ARG A 48 -7.13 -6.72 -11.12
N ASP A 49 -5.86 -6.41 -11.37
CA ASP A 49 -5.01 -7.20 -12.25
C ASP A 49 -4.70 -8.58 -11.65
N PHE A 50 -4.54 -8.68 -10.32
CA PHE A 50 -4.34 -9.96 -9.64
C PHE A 50 -5.56 -10.88 -9.74
N LEU A 51 -6.77 -10.33 -9.61
CA LEU A 51 -8.03 -11.10 -9.71
C LEU A 51 -8.24 -11.78 -11.07
N ALA A 52 -7.51 -11.37 -12.12
CA ALA A 52 -7.52 -12.07 -13.40
C ALA A 52 -6.82 -13.45 -13.36
N ARG A 53 -6.06 -13.73 -12.29
CA ARG A 53 -5.23 -14.95 -12.14
C ARG A 53 -5.58 -15.78 -10.91
N SER A 54 -6.06 -15.15 -9.84
CA SER A 54 -6.41 -15.82 -8.59
C SER A 54 -7.40 -14.99 -7.77
N ASP A 55 -8.36 -15.67 -7.15
CA ASP A 55 -9.32 -15.13 -6.17
C ASP A 55 -9.02 -15.62 -4.73
N MET A 56 -7.90 -16.32 -4.54
CA MET A 56 -7.48 -16.84 -3.24
C MET A 56 -6.91 -15.74 -2.34
N VAL A 57 -7.30 -15.76 -1.06
CA VAL A 57 -6.73 -14.90 -0.01
C VAL A 57 -6.21 -15.75 1.14
N LEU A 58 -5.07 -15.33 1.70
CA LEU A 58 -4.52 -15.86 2.94
C LEU A 58 -4.78 -14.84 4.06
N ILE A 59 -5.51 -15.26 5.10
CA ILE A 59 -5.80 -14.43 6.26
C ILE A 59 -5.11 -15.07 7.47
N PRO A 60 -3.93 -14.58 7.88
CA PRO A 60 -3.28 -15.07 9.09
C PRO A 60 -4.12 -14.65 10.31
N VAL A 61 -4.57 -15.64 11.08
CA VAL A 61 -5.22 -15.45 12.37
C VAL A 61 -4.20 -15.79 13.46
N ALA A 62 -3.97 -14.87 14.39
CA ALA A 62 -2.93 -14.97 15.39
C ALA A 62 -3.43 -14.54 16.78
N ALA A 63 -2.70 -14.91 17.83
CA ALA A 63 -2.93 -14.47 19.20
C ALA A 63 -1.89 -13.43 19.66
N LEU A 64 -2.22 -12.75 20.75
CA LEU A 64 -1.26 -12.03 21.57
C LEU A 64 -1.19 -12.74 22.91
N GLU A 65 -0.11 -13.48 23.14
CA GLU A 65 0.03 -14.36 24.31
C GLU A 65 1.46 -14.46 24.82
N GLN A 66 1.60 -14.92 26.07
CA GLN A 66 2.91 -15.10 26.71
C GLN A 66 3.71 -16.21 26.03
N HIS A 67 4.90 -15.88 25.53
CA HIS A 67 5.84 -16.83 24.91
C HIS A 67 7.12 -17.04 25.75
N GLY A 68 6.96 -17.07 27.07
CA GLY A 68 8.07 -17.18 28.01
C GLY A 68 8.94 -15.91 28.07
N ASN A 69 10.01 -15.95 28.86
CA ASN A 69 10.81 -14.74 29.18
C ASN A 69 11.76 -14.28 28.05
N HIS A 70 11.78 -14.96 26.91
CA HIS A 70 12.78 -14.77 25.86
C HIS A 70 12.17 -14.44 24.49
N LEU A 71 10.84 -14.48 24.34
CA LEU A 71 10.16 -14.18 23.09
C LEU A 71 9.14 -13.05 23.26
N PRO A 72 8.84 -12.30 22.19
CA PRO A 72 7.80 -11.28 22.20
C PRO A 72 6.39 -11.89 22.34
N ILE A 73 5.47 -11.12 22.94
CA ILE A 73 4.04 -11.47 23.02
C ILE A 73 3.39 -11.58 21.62
N GLY A 74 3.96 -10.92 20.61
CA GLY A 74 3.47 -10.92 19.23
C GLY A 74 3.98 -12.07 18.36
N THR A 75 4.60 -13.10 18.93
CA THR A 75 5.24 -14.20 18.17
C THR A 75 4.31 -14.82 17.12
N ASP A 76 3.07 -15.11 17.48
CA ASP A 76 2.09 -15.74 16.58
C ASP A 76 1.78 -14.85 15.37
N TYR A 77 1.62 -13.55 15.60
CA TYR A 77 1.37 -12.57 14.56
C TYR A 77 2.58 -12.47 13.62
N LEU A 78 3.78 -12.31 14.18
CA LEU A 78 5.02 -12.18 13.40
C LEU A 78 5.22 -13.41 12.51
N ASN A 79 5.10 -14.61 13.07
CA ASN A 79 5.26 -15.84 12.32
C ASN A 79 4.16 -16.02 11.27
N GLY A 80 2.89 -15.82 11.65
CA GLY A 80 1.76 -16.02 10.75
C GLY A 80 1.81 -15.09 9.53
N VAL A 81 2.11 -13.81 9.73
CA VAL A 81 2.21 -12.83 8.65
C VAL A 81 3.39 -13.13 7.73
N GLU A 82 4.57 -13.40 8.27
CA GLU A 82 5.75 -13.69 7.44
C GLU A 82 5.62 -15.01 6.67
N GLN A 83 5.04 -16.05 7.28
CA GLN A 83 4.76 -17.30 6.57
C GLN A 83 3.72 -17.10 5.47
N ALA A 84 2.63 -16.36 5.72
CA ALA A 84 1.64 -16.06 4.69
C ALA A 84 2.26 -15.29 3.51
N LYS A 85 3.16 -14.33 3.77
CA LYS A 85 3.90 -13.62 2.72
C LYS A 85 4.74 -14.58 1.88
N LEU A 86 5.47 -15.52 2.51
CA LEU A 86 6.29 -16.51 1.80
C LEU A 86 5.44 -17.44 0.93
N VAL A 87 4.30 -17.93 1.43
CA VAL A 87 3.37 -18.76 0.66
C VAL A 87 2.80 -17.98 -0.53
N ALA A 88 2.41 -16.72 -0.33
CA ALA A 88 1.85 -15.87 -1.39
C ALA A 88 2.81 -15.61 -2.56
N GLN A 89 4.12 -15.82 -2.38
CA GLN A 89 5.10 -15.70 -3.48
C GLN A 89 5.07 -16.87 -4.47
N ARG A 90 4.42 -17.98 -4.11
CA ARG A 90 4.29 -19.17 -4.95
C ARG A 90 3.03 -19.15 -5.84
N ALA A 91 2.21 -18.12 -5.71
CA ALA A 91 1.00 -17.90 -6.51
C ALA A 91 1.29 -17.10 -7.79
#